data_AF-A0A7C1GDB4-F1
#
_entry.id   AF-A0A7C1GDB4-F1
#
_cell.length_a   1.000
_cell.length_b   1.000
_cell.length_c   1.000
_cell.angle_alpha   90.00
_cell.angle_beta   90.00
_cell.angle_gamma   90.00
#
_symmetry.space_group_name_H-M   'P 1'
#
loop_
_entity.id
_entity.type
_entity.pdbx_description
1 polymer ?
#
loop_
_entity_poly.entity_id
_entity_poly.type
_entity_poly.pdbx_seq_one_letter_code
_entity_poly.pdbx_strand_id
1 'polypeptide(L)'
;MNVLREKSTLTKTLILIQIIKNKPSKLSHIANALGITIQAVSHYIKKLMEENLVAYVNERYVATNEGVEYVQSKLLGLKRFVDEEIENLNVINVCTAIAKEKIKKGDRVNLFMEDGYLVAYKNKPSPSKGTALRDAHPNEDLPVTGLQGIIKHKLGKLTVVVNRCSKEGGSRDIDKKKVKSIINRNCCKKIAVADVVSLCVLRDLDIDIDIEFAPVEAALDAVRRGISVCFFGNREDGDKLLSVVTKFNRQSQYRIEYEIVEI
;
A
#
# COMPACT_ATOMS: atom_id res chain seq x y z
N MET A 1 2.33 4.10 -23.13
CA MET A 1 1.78 3.67 -24.44
C MET A 1 0.31 3.28 -24.24
N ASN A 2 -0.60 3.85 -25.03
CA ASN A 2 -2.02 3.99 -24.71
C ASN A 2 -2.93 2.86 -25.27
N VAL A 3 -2.61 1.59 -25.04
CA VAL A 3 -3.48 0.48 -25.51
C VAL A 3 -4.92 0.61 -24.96
N LEU A 4 -5.06 1.18 -23.75
CA LEU A 4 -6.36 1.42 -23.11
C LEU A 4 -7.01 2.76 -23.44
N ARG A 5 -6.27 3.78 -23.95
CA ARG A 5 -6.89 5.09 -24.23
C ARG A 5 -7.54 5.16 -25.61
N GLU A 6 -7.09 4.35 -26.56
CA GLU A 6 -7.62 4.34 -27.92
C GLU A 6 -8.48 3.11 -28.20
N LYS A 7 -9.80 3.29 -28.11
CA LYS A 7 -10.81 2.25 -28.43
C LYS A 7 -10.60 1.61 -29.80
N SER A 8 -10.14 2.39 -30.79
CA SER A 8 -9.82 1.92 -32.14
C SER A 8 -8.66 0.92 -32.15
N THR A 9 -7.56 1.26 -31.46
CA THR A 9 -6.34 0.44 -31.38
C THR A 9 -6.58 -0.86 -30.61
N LEU A 10 -7.38 -0.81 -29.53
CA LEU A 10 -7.79 -1.99 -28.78
C LEU A 10 -8.63 -2.94 -29.64
N THR A 11 -9.67 -2.41 -30.32
CA THR A 11 -10.57 -3.21 -31.17
C THR A 11 -9.80 -3.87 -32.32
N LYS A 12 -8.89 -3.12 -32.96
CA LYS A 12 -8.00 -3.64 -34.00
C LYS A 12 -7.12 -4.79 -33.51
N THR A 13 -6.53 -4.65 -32.32
CA THR A 13 -5.71 -5.69 -31.69
C THR A 13 -6.53 -6.94 -31.38
N LEU A 14 -7.76 -6.79 -30.87
CA LEU A 14 -8.66 -7.90 -30.58
C LEU A 14 -9.10 -8.65 -31.86
N ILE A 15 -9.36 -7.94 -32.96
CA ILE A 15 -9.66 -8.55 -34.26
C ILE A 15 -8.46 -9.37 -34.76
N LEU A 16 -7.24 -8.83 -34.70
CA LEU A 16 -6.03 -9.57 -35.07
C LEU A 16 -5.84 -10.83 -34.22
N ILE A 17 -6.05 -10.76 -32.90
CA ILE A 17 -5.98 -11.93 -32.01
C ILE A 17 -6.99 -13.00 -32.43
N GLN A 18 -8.21 -12.61 -32.80
CA GLN A 18 -9.21 -13.56 -33.28
C GLN A 18 -8.83 -14.21 -34.60
N ILE A 19 -8.22 -13.46 -35.53
CA ILE A 19 -7.71 -13.98 -36.80
C ILE A 19 -6.57 -14.96 -36.56
N ILE A 20 -5.62 -14.63 -35.68
CA ILE A 20 -4.48 -15.49 -35.33
C ILE A 20 -4.97 -16.81 -34.73
N LYS A 21 -5.95 -16.76 -33.82
CA LYS A 21 -6.49 -17.95 -33.13
C LYS A 21 -7.31 -18.85 -34.05
N ASN A 22 -8.16 -18.28 -34.90
CA ASN A 22 -9.25 -19.02 -35.55
C ASN A 22 -9.19 -19.07 -37.08
N LYS A 23 -8.32 -18.27 -37.73
CA LYS A 23 -8.20 -18.14 -39.20
C LYS A 23 -9.56 -18.17 -39.91
N PRO A 24 -10.48 -17.25 -39.55
CA PRO A 24 -11.88 -17.34 -39.94
C PRO A 24 -12.05 -17.14 -41.45
N SER A 25 -13.03 -17.83 -42.04
CA SER A 25 -13.44 -17.63 -43.44
C SER A 25 -14.49 -16.52 -43.60
N LYS A 26 -15.21 -16.15 -42.52
CA LYS A 26 -16.29 -15.15 -42.55
C LYS A 26 -16.12 -14.09 -41.48
N LEU A 27 -16.42 -12.84 -41.82
CA LEU A 27 -16.41 -11.70 -40.89
C LEU A 27 -17.43 -11.85 -39.75
N SER A 28 -18.54 -12.55 -39.99
CA SER A 28 -19.56 -12.83 -38.98
C SER A 28 -19.01 -13.62 -37.78
N HIS A 29 -18.03 -14.49 -38.00
CA HIS A 29 -17.41 -15.24 -36.90
C HIS A 29 -16.59 -14.31 -35.98
N ILE A 30 -15.88 -13.34 -36.56
CA ILE A 30 -15.14 -12.33 -35.81
C ILE A 30 -16.10 -11.41 -35.05
N ALA A 31 -17.17 -10.96 -35.72
CA ALA A 31 -18.19 -10.09 -35.15
C ALA A 31 -18.85 -10.72 -33.91
N ASN A 32 -19.28 -11.98 -34.04
CA ASN A 32 -19.90 -12.73 -32.95
C ASN A 32 -18.94 -12.96 -31.78
N ALA A 33 -17.68 -13.29 -32.06
CA ALA A 33 -16.68 -13.54 -31.02
C ALA A 33 -16.30 -12.27 -30.23
N LEU A 34 -16.44 -11.09 -30.83
CA LEU A 34 -16.11 -9.80 -30.22
C LEU A 34 -17.33 -8.99 -29.76
N GLY A 35 -18.55 -9.45 -30.03
CA GLY A 35 -19.78 -8.75 -29.69
C GLY A 35 -19.93 -7.39 -30.39
N ILE A 36 -19.39 -7.26 -31.60
CA ILE A 36 -19.45 -6.03 -32.41
C ILE A 36 -20.16 -6.28 -33.74
N THR A 37 -20.60 -5.20 -34.40
CA THR A 37 -21.33 -5.33 -35.67
C THR A 37 -20.41 -5.80 -36.81
N ILE A 38 -20.96 -6.52 -37.78
CA ILE A 38 -20.22 -6.99 -38.96
C ILE A 38 -19.66 -5.81 -39.77
N GLN A 39 -20.39 -4.69 -39.83
CA GLN A 39 -19.95 -3.45 -40.47
C GLN A 39 -18.70 -2.88 -39.77
N ALA A 40 -18.65 -2.91 -38.44
CA ALA A 40 -17.48 -2.48 -37.69
C ALA A 40 -16.27 -3.39 -37.99
N VAL A 41 -16.47 -4.72 -38.00
CA VAL A 41 -15.41 -5.66 -38.37
C VAL A 41 -14.90 -5.38 -39.78
N SER A 42 -15.81 -5.21 -40.76
CA SER A 42 -15.46 -4.91 -42.15
C SER A 42 -14.59 -3.66 -42.27
N HIS A 43 -14.96 -2.60 -41.56
CA HIS A 43 -14.18 -1.35 -41.50
C HIS A 43 -12.75 -1.56 -40.96
N TYR A 44 -12.61 -2.31 -39.86
CA TYR A 44 -11.30 -2.60 -39.28
C TYR A 44 -10.46 -3.56 -40.14
N ILE A 45 -11.07 -4.56 -40.77
CA ILE A 45 -10.39 -5.48 -41.69
C ILE A 45 -9.82 -4.73 -42.89
N LYS A 46 -10.58 -3.80 -43.46
CA LYS A 46 -10.10 -2.97 -44.57
C LYS A 46 -8.81 -2.22 -44.18
N LYS A 47 -8.80 -1.57 -43.02
CA LYS A 47 -7.61 -0.88 -42.48
C LYS A 47 -6.46 -1.85 -42.19
N LEU A 48 -6.76 -3.01 -41.63
CA LEU A 48 -5.76 -4.04 -41.33
C LEU A 48 -5.10 -4.59 -42.60
N MET A 49 -5.84 -4.71 -43.70
CA MET A 49 -5.29 -5.08 -45.00
C MET A 49 -4.50 -3.93 -45.64
N GLU A 50 -4.98 -2.68 -45.55
CA GLU A 50 -4.25 -1.48 -46.00
C GLU A 50 -2.90 -1.33 -45.30
N GLU A 51 -2.81 -1.71 -44.03
CA GLU A 51 -1.59 -1.68 -43.23
C GLU A 51 -0.73 -2.97 -43.32
N ASN A 52 -1.08 -3.91 -44.21
CA ASN A 52 -0.39 -5.19 -44.38
C ASN A 52 -0.31 -6.04 -43.09
N LEU A 53 -1.30 -5.95 -42.22
CA LEU A 53 -1.39 -6.73 -40.96
C LEU A 53 -2.25 -7.99 -41.12
N VAL A 54 -3.14 -8.00 -42.12
CA VAL A 54 -4.02 -9.13 -42.45
C VAL A 54 -3.99 -9.36 -43.95
N ALA A 55 -3.98 -10.63 -44.34
CA ALA A 55 -4.19 -11.07 -45.71
C ALA A 55 -5.40 -12.00 -45.81
N TYR A 56 -5.99 -12.10 -47.00
CA TYR A 56 -7.02 -13.08 -47.31
C TYR A 56 -6.43 -14.15 -48.24
N VAL A 57 -6.20 -15.34 -47.70
CA VAL A 57 -5.49 -16.44 -48.39
C VAL A 57 -6.29 -17.72 -48.22
N ASN A 58 -6.51 -18.46 -49.30
CA ASN A 58 -7.26 -19.73 -49.30
C ASN A 58 -8.62 -19.61 -48.58
N GLU A 59 -9.40 -18.59 -48.96
CA GLU A 59 -10.72 -18.29 -48.39
C GLU A 59 -10.74 -18.01 -46.87
N ARG A 60 -9.61 -17.60 -46.31
CA ARG A 60 -9.46 -17.32 -44.88
C ARG A 60 -8.70 -16.04 -44.64
N TYR A 61 -9.10 -15.31 -43.61
CA TYR A 61 -8.31 -14.22 -43.06
C TYR A 61 -7.16 -14.81 -42.25
N VAL A 62 -5.94 -14.34 -42.53
CA VAL A 62 -4.71 -14.76 -41.87
C VAL A 62 -3.92 -13.52 -41.49
N ALA A 63 -3.36 -13.49 -40.28
CA ALA A 63 -2.45 -12.41 -39.88
C ALA A 63 -1.10 -12.59 -40.60
N THR A 64 -0.55 -11.49 -41.11
CA THR A 64 0.81 -11.46 -41.66
C THR A 64 1.84 -11.53 -40.52
N ASN A 65 3.13 -11.63 -40.85
CA ASN A 65 4.19 -11.58 -39.83
C ASN A 65 4.17 -10.24 -39.10
N GLU A 66 3.95 -9.15 -39.83
CA GLU A 66 3.77 -7.79 -39.32
C GLU A 66 2.54 -7.69 -38.42
N GLY A 67 1.45 -8.38 -38.78
CA GLY A 67 0.25 -8.50 -37.95
C GLY A 67 0.51 -9.20 -36.61
N VAL A 68 1.30 -10.28 -36.62
CA VAL A 68 1.70 -11.00 -35.41
C VAL A 68 2.62 -10.14 -34.54
N GLU A 69 3.62 -9.49 -35.14
CA GLU A 69 4.54 -8.59 -34.44
C GLU A 69 3.79 -7.40 -33.83
N TYR A 70 2.83 -6.82 -34.57
CA TYR A 70 1.96 -5.77 -34.07
C TYR A 70 1.22 -6.21 -32.81
N VAL A 71 0.57 -7.38 -32.83
CA VAL A 71 -0.15 -7.91 -31.65
C VAL A 71 0.80 -8.15 -30.49
N GLN A 72 1.96 -8.76 -30.74
CA GLN A 72 2.96 -9.02 -29.70
C GLN A 72 3.41 -7.71 -29.03
N SER A 73 3.74 -6.69 -29.83
CA SER A 73 4.12 -5.36 -29.35
C SER A 73 3.03 -4.72 -28.48
N LYS A 74 1.75 -4.83 -28.89
CA LYS A 74 0.63 -4.30 -28.09
C LYS A 74 0.41 -5.08 -26.79
N LEU A 75 0.51 -6.41 -26.80
CA LEU A 75 0.35 -7.23 -25.60
C LEU A 75 1.49 -7.00 -24.59
N LEU A 76 2.74 -6.94 -25.04
CA LEU A 76 3.88 -6.61 -24.19
C LEU A 76 3.78 -5.18 -23.63
N GLY A 77 3.30 -4.24 -24.44
CA GLY A 77 3.00 -2.89 -24.01
C GLY A 77 1.94 -2.83 -22.91
N LEU A 78 0.86 -3.60 -23.05
CA LEU A 78 -0.18 -3.71 -22.04
C LEU A 78 0.35 -4.35 -20.76
N LYS A 79 1.14 -5.43 -20.86
CA LYS A 79 1.75 -6.08 -19.71
C LYS A 79 2.61 -5.09 -18.92
N ARG A 80 3.53 -4.37 -19.58
CA ARG A 80 4.37 -3.36 -18.92
C ARG A 80 3.54 -2.29 -18.21
N PHE A 81 2.49 -1.78 -18.87
CA PHE A 81 1.61 -0.81 -18.26
C PHE A 81 0.94 -1.36 -16.99
N VAL A 82 0.41 -2.58 -17.03
CA VAL A 82 -0.18 -3.22 -15.85
C VAL A 82 0.84 -3.41 -14.74
N ASP A 83 2.05 -3.86 -15.07
CA ASP A 83 3.14 -4.06 -14.11
C ASP A 83 3.56 -2.72 -13.47
N GLU A 84 3.75 -1.66 -14.26
CA GLU A 84 4.06 -0.29 -13.80
C GLU A 84 2.98 0.27 -12.86
N GLU A 85 1.69 0.10 -13.21
CA GLU A 85 0.60 0.58 -12.35
C GLU A 85 0.46 -0.26 -11.07
N ILE A 86 0.72 -1.57 -11.11
CA ILE A 86 0.76 -2.43 -9.92
C ILE A 86 1.88 -1.97 -8.97
N GLU A 87 3.06 -1.67 -9.50
CA GLU A 87 4.18 -1.12 -8.73
C GLU A 87 3.82 0.25 -8.11
N ASN A 88 3.24 1.16 -8.90
CA ASN A 88 2.81 2.48 -8.40
C ASN A 88 1.75 2.39 -7.30
N LEU A 89 0.86 1.40 -7.38
CA LEU A 89 -0.17 1.15 -6.39
C LEU A 89 0.35 0.44 -5.13
N ASN A 90 1.64 0.09 -5.07
CA ASN A 90 2.24 -0.71 -3.98
C ASN A 90 1.39 -1.94 -3.64
N VAL A 91 0.85 -2.63 -4.65
CA VAL A 91 -0.03 -3.79 -4.42
C VAL A 91 0.80 -4.90 -3.78
N ILE A 92 0.58 -5.12 -2.49
CA ILE A 92 1.25 -6.18 -1.73
C ILE A 92 0.62 -7.52 -2.13
N ASN A 93 1.36 -8.35 -2.87
CA ASN A 93 0.90 -9.68 -3.29
C ASN A 93 0.93 -10.72 -2.15
N VAL A 94 1.87 -10.55 -1.23
CA VAL A 94 2.04 -11.38 -0.03
C VAL A 94 2.42 -10.47 1.12
N CYS A 95 1.74 -10.61 2.26
CA CYS A 95 2.13 -9.96 3.50
C CYS A 95 2.44 -11.00 4.58
N THR A 96 3.17 -10.59 5.61
CA THR A 96 3.45 -11.42 6.78
C THR A 96 2.67 -10.86 7.96
N ALA A 97 1.87 -11.72 8.61
CA ALA A 97 1.09 -11.40 9.79
C ALA A 97 1.50 -12.31 10.96
N ILE A 98 1.22 -11.89 12.19
CA ILE A 98 1.37 -12.75 13.36
C ILE A 98 0.10 -13.59 13.51
N ALA A 99 0.23 -14.91 13.54
CA ALA A 99 -0.90 -15.79 13.79
C ALA A 99 -1.37 -15.66 15.25
N LYS A 100 -2.65 -15.37 15.47
CA LYS A 100 -3.22 -15.26 16.84
C LYS A 100 -3.83 -16.58 17.34
N GLU A 101 -3.93 -17.57 16.46
CA GLU A 101 -4.45 -18.90 16.72
C GLU A 101 -3.77 -19.91 15.78
N LYS A 102 -4.00 -21.21 15.96
CA LYS A 102 -3.45 -22.23 15.07
C LYS A 102 -4.09 -22.14 13.67
N ILE A 103 -3.28 -21.80 12.67
CA ILE A 103 -3.71 -21.62 11.28
C ILE A 103 -3.05 -22.69 10.41
N LYS A 104 -3.82 -23.29 9.50
CA LYS A 104 -3.32 -24.25 8.51
C LYS A 104 -3.17 -23.58 7.15
N LYS A 105 -2.26 -24.09 6.34
CA LYS A 105 -2.12 -23.73 4.93
C LYS A 105 -3.46 -23.85 4.21
N GLY A 106 -3.79 -22.81 3.44
CA GLY A 106 -5.04 -22.73 2.69
C GLY A 106 -6.23 -22.17 3.49
N ASP A 107 -6.09 -22.00 4.81
CA ASP A 107 -7.15 -21.38 5.61
C ASP A 107 -7.36 -19.92 5.18
N ARG A 108 -8.64 -19.51 5.13
CA ARG A 108 -9.00 -18.10 5.01
C ARG A 108 -8.79 -17.41 6.34
N VAL A 109 -8.07 -16.29 6.30
CA VAL A 109 -7.75 -15.49 7.47
C VAL A 109 -8.24 -14.06 7.29
N ASN A 110 -8.59 -13.45 8.41
CA ASN A 110 -8.97 -12.05 8.53
C ASN A 110 -7.80 -11.29 9.15
N LEU A 111 -7.44 -10.17 8.54
CA LEU A 111 -6.26 -9.39 8.89
C LEU A 111 -6.63 -8.13 9.67
N PHE A 112 -5.81 -7.79 10.67
CA PHE A 112 -5.98 -6.63 11.54
C PHE A 112 -4.63 -6.00 11.89
N MET A 113 -4.63 -4.70 12.21
CA MET A 113 -3.51 -4.08 12.92
C MET A 113 -3.76 -4.20 14.43
N GLU A 114 -2.85 -4.85 15.14
CA GLU A 114 -2.84 -4.92 16.61
C GLU A 114 -1.43 -4.65 17.12
N ASP A 115 -1.31 -3.72 18.07
CA ASP A 115 -0.03 -3.29 18.65
C ASP A 115 1.06 -2.95 17.62
N GLY A 116 0.64 -2.35 16.50
CA GLY A 116 1.54 -1.90 15.44
C GLY A 116 1.96 -3.00 14.46
N TYR A 117 1.45 -4.22 14.62
CA TYR A 117 1.74 -5.35 13.76
C TYR A 117 0.49 -5.82 13.03
N LEU A 118 0.71 -6.37 11.84
CA LEU A 118 -0.33 -7.11 11.14
C LEU A 118 -0.54 -8.45 11.83
N VAL A 119 -1.78 -8.79 12.16
CA VAL A 119 -2.16 -10.04 12.82
C VAL A 119 -3.25 -10.75 12.05
N ALA A 120 -3.30 -12.07 12.18
CA ALA A 120 -4.23 -12.93 11.47
C ALA A 120 -5.09 -13.75 12.45
N TYR A 121 -6.41 -13.71 12.21
CA TYR A 121 -7.42 -14.51 12.91
C TYR A 121 -8.22 -15.33 11.89
N LYS A 122 -8.75 -16.49 12.28
CA LYS A 122 -9.65 -17.25 11.40
C LYS A 122 -11.05 -16.66 11.39
N ASN A 123 -11.62 -16.46 12.57
CA ASN A 123 -13.07 -16.24 12.73
C ASN A 123 -13.45 -14.83 13.19
N LYS A 124 -12.48 -13.91 13.31
CA LYS A 124 -12.73 -12.50 13.65
C LYS A 124 -13.06 -11.71 12.38
N PRO A 125 -14.27 -11.15 12.20
CA PRO A 125 -14.65 -10.49 10.95
C PRO A 125 -13.79 -9.26 10.65
N SER A 126 -13.16 -9.22 9.47
CA SER A 126 -12.43 -8.06 8.96
C SER A 126 -12.83 -7.76 7.52
N PRO A 127 -12.84 -6.49 7.09
CA PRO A 127 -12.88 -6.16 5.67
C PRO A 127 -11.61 -6.58 4.92
N SER A 128 -10.50 -6.81 5.61
CA SER A 128 -9.25 -7.31 5.02
C SER A 128 -9.07 -8.80 5.25
N LYS A 129 -8.88 -9.55 4.18
CA LYS A 129 -8.82 -11.01 4.18
C LYS A 129 -7.67 -11.52 3.32
N GLY A 130 -7.26 -12.75 3.57
CA GLY A 130 -6.29 -13.45 2.73
C GLY A 130 -6.33 -14.96 2.95
N THR A 131 -5.35 -15.64 2.41
CA THR A 131 -5.19 -17.10 2.47
C THR A 131 -3.80 -17.45 2.99
N ALA A 132 -3.73 -18.31 4.00
CA ALA A 132 -2.49 -18.77 4.59
C ALA A 132 -1.64 -19.58 3.59
N LEU A 133 -0.37 -19.23 3.41
CA LEU A 133 0.56 -19.97 2.55
C LEU A 133 1.22 -21.17 3.26
N ARG A 134 1.21 -21.20 4.59
CA ARG A 134 1.75 -22.28 5.42
C ARG A 134 0.97 -22.44 6.74
N ASP A 135 1.28 -23.48 7.47
CA ASP A 135 0.82 -23.68 8.84
C ASP A 135 1.55 -22.71 9.79
N ALA A 136 0.86 -22.24 10.81
CA ALA A 136 1.44 -21.40 11.87
C ALA A 136 0.73 -21.66 13.20
N HIS A 137 1.51 -21.72 14.28
CA HIS A 137 1.05 -21.70 15.65
C HIS A 137 0.85 -20.25 16.14
N PRO A 138 0.13 -20.05 17.27
CA PRO A 138 0.01 -18.72 17.86
C PRO A 138 1.38 -18.06 18.10
N ASN A 139 1.48 -16.77 17.75
CA ASN A 139 2.68 -15.93 17.78
C ASN A 139 3.78 -16.27 16.76
N GLU A 140 3.54 -17.18 15.83
CA GLU A 140 4.44 -17.39 14.69
C GLU A 140 4.11 -16.45 13.52
N ASP A 141 5.11 -16.21 12.66
CA ASP A 141 4.90 -15.47 11.43
C ASP A 141 4.10 -16.32 10.42
N LEU A 142 3.16 -15.68 9.75
CA LEU A 142 2.25 -16.29 8.79
C LEU A 142 2.30 -15.50 7.49
N PRO A 143 2.89 -16.04 6.42
CA PRO A 143 2.75 -15.48 5.08
C PRO A 143 1.32 -15.69 4.56
N VAL A 144 0.71 -14.60 4.09
CA VAL A 144 -0.68 -14.54 3.61
C VAL A 144 -0.72 -13.99 2.19
N THR A 145 -1.42 -14.67 1.29
CA THR A 145 -1.63 -14.26 -0.11
C THR A 145 -3.10 -14.05 -0.43
N GLY A 146 -3.40 -13.69 -1.68
CA GLY A 146 -4.77 -13.48 -2.16
C GLY A 146 -5.47 -12.40 -1.33
N LEU A 147 -4.75 -11.32 -1.05
CA LEU A 147 -5.21 -10.23 -0.19
C LEU A 147 -6.41 -9.55 -0.83
N GLN A 148 -7.45 -9.36 -0.02
CA GLN A 148 -8.71 -8.75 -0.43
C GLN A 148 -9.13 -7.71 0.59
N GLY A 149 -9.57 -6.55 0.11
CA GLY A 149 -10.03 -5.45 0.94
C GLY A 149 -8.89 -4.69 1.63
N ILE A 150 -9.27 -3.61 2.32
CA ILE A 150 -8.34 -2.68 2.98
C ILE A 150 -8.43 -2.89 4.49
N ILE A 151 -7.27 -2.93 5.16
CA ILE A 151 -7.22 -3.03 6.62
C ILE A 151 -7.80 -1.74 7.21
N LYS A 152 -8.86 -1.89 8.01
CA LYS A 152 -9.37 -0.78 8.82
C LYS A 152 -8.51 -0.68 10.08
N HIS A 153 -7.65 0.32 10.15
CA HIS A 153 -6.99 0.70 11.39
C HIS A 153 -7.11 2.20 11.64
N LYS A 154 -7.04 2.57 12.92
CA LYS A 154 -6.97 3.96 13.35
C LYS A 154 -5.50 4.31 13.55
N LEU A 155 -5.13 5.54 13.21
CA LEU A 155 -3.81 6.06 13.56
C LEU A 155 -3.69 6.21 15.07
N GLY A 156 -2.46 6.13 15.57
CA GLY A 156 -2.13 6.45 16.95
C GLY A 156 -2.28 7.95 17.22
N LYS A 157 -2.26 8.32 18.50
CA LYS A 157 -2.18 9.72 18.91
C LYS A 157 -0.74 10.12 19.18
N LEU A 158 -0.38 11.33 18.83
CA LEU A 158 0.96 11.86 19.09
C LEU A 158 0.91 12.95 20.16
N THR A 159 1.60 12.75 21.27
CA THR A 159 1.82 13.80 22.27
C THR A 159 3.25 14.29 22.13
N VAL A 160 3.43 15.55 21.76
CA VAL A 160 4.75 16.20 21.64
C VAL A 160 5.01 16.98 22.92
N VAL A 161 5.94 16.47 23.74
CA VAL A 161 6.35 17.08 24.99
C VAL A 161 7.64 17.86 24.76
N VAL A 162 7.53 19.18 24.88
CA VAL A 162 8.64 20.10 24.62
C VAL A 162 9.21 20.59 25.93
N ASN A 163 10.50 20.38 26.13
CA ASN A 163 11.22 20.89 27.30
C ASN A 163 11.86 22.26 27.03
N ARG A 164 12.22 22.95 28.11
CA ARG A 164 13.04 24.17 28.05
C ARG A 164 14.51 23.84 27.81
N CYS A 165 15.21 24.81 27.20
CA CYS A 165 16.61 24.65 26.84
C CYS A 165 17.49 24.36 28.07
N SER A 166 18.56 23.58 27.91
CA SER A 166 19.49 23.24 28.99
C SER A 166 20.14 24.47 29.66
N LYS A 167 20.18 25.61 28.98
CA LYS A 167 20.68 26.89 29.51
C LYS A 167 19.74 27.53 30.54
N GLU A 168 18.49 27.09 30.62
CA GLU A 168 17.43 27.64 31.48
C GLU A 168 17.05 26.66 32.61
N GLY A 169 18.04 25.92 33.16
CA GLY A 169 17.84 25.00 34.29
C GLY A 169 17.87 23.50 33.95
N GLY A 170 17.61 23.15 32.69
CA GLY A 170 17.71 21.78 32.18
C GLY A 170 16.81 20.79 32.92
N SER A 171 17.28 19.56 33.14
CA SER A 171 16.43 18.47 33.67
C SER A 171 16.01 18.66 35.13
N ARG A 172 16.69 19.55 35.87
CA ARG A 172 16.44 19.79 37.30
C ARG A 172 15.20 20.63 37.56
N ASP A 173 14.86 21.52 36.63
CA ASP A 173 13.77 22.48 36.78
C ASP A 173 12.43 21.94 36.23
N ILE A 174 12.46 20.75 35.63
CA ILE A 174 11.29 20.10 35.04
C ILE A 174 10.43 19.45 36.13
N ASP A 175 9.11 19.73 36.10
CA ASP A 175 8.15 19.11 37.02
C ASP A 175 7.91 17.63 36.66
N LYS A 176 8.62 16.76 37.38
CA LYS A 176 8.51 15.30 37.30
C LYS A 176 7.08 14.76 37.51
N LYS A 177 6.25 15.41 38.33
CA LYS A 177 4.85 14.99 38.53
C LYS A 177 4.02 15.28 37.28
N LYS A 178 4.27 16.42 36.63
CA LYS A 178 3.61 16.78 35.37
C LYS A 178 3.95 15.78 34.25
N VAL A 179 5.22 15.37 34.14
CA VAL A 179 5.66 14.36 33.15
C VAL A 179 4.92 13.03 33.32
N LYS A 180 4.85 12.50 34.56
CA LYS A 180 4.09 11.26 34.83
C LYS A 180 2.60 11.39 34.52
N SER A 181 2.00 12.54 34.83
CA SER A 181 0.60 12.83 34.52
C SER A 181 0.32 12.79 33.00
N ILE A 182 1.20 13.40 32.19
CA ILE A 182 1.06 13.43 30.72
C ILE A 182 1.08 12.02 30.14
N ILE A 183 2.06 11.19 30.52
CA ILE A 183 2.21 9.83 29.99
C ILE A 183 0.97 8.98 30.34
N ASN A 184 0.51 9.05 31.59
CA ASN A 184 -0.65 8.30 32.06
C ASN A 184 -1.95 8.77 31.40
N ARG A 185 -2.16 10.08 31.29
CA ARG A 185 -3.38 10.66 30.70
C ARG A 185 -3.54 10.27 29.23
N ASN A 186 -2.44 10.26 28.48
CA ASN A 186 -2.47 10.03 27.04
C ASN A 186 -2.39 8.55 26.66
N CYS A 187 -2.25 7.65 27.65
CA CYS A 187 -2.12 6.21 27.44
C CYS A 187 -1.05 5.92 26.37
N CYS A 188 0.08 6.64 26.42
CA CYS A 188 1.17 6.49 25.47
C CYS A 188 1.74 5.08 25.59
N LYS A 189 1.71 4.33 24.47
CA LYS A 189 2.22 2.95 24.41
C LYS A 189 3.71 2.91 24.09
N LYS A 190 4.25 3.99 23.52
CA LYS A 190 5.66 4.13 23.18
C LYS A 190 6.18 5.50 23.60
N ILE A 191 7.39 5.52 24.15
CA ILE A 191 8.10 6.74 24.54
C ILE A 191 9.28 6.94 23.59
N ALA A 192 9.31 8.10 22.94
CA ALA A 192 10.41 8.53 22.09
C ALA A 192 11.12 9.72 22.72
N VAL A 193 12.45 9.75 22.62
CA VAL A 193 13.27 10.84 23.16
C VAL A 193 14.26 11.34 22.10
N ALA A 194 14.35 12.65 21.94
CA ALA A 194 15.18 13.30 20.94
C ALA A 194 16.33 14.14 21.51
N ASP A 195 16.29 14.44 22.81
CA ASP A 195 17.30 15.30 23.45
C ASP A 195 17.76 14.76 24.81
N VAL A 196 18.93 15.21 25.25
CA VAL A 196 19.59 14.75 26.47
C VAL A 196 18.88 15.22 27.75
N VAL A 197 18.25 16.39 27.74
CA VAL A 197 17.52 16.90 28.92
C VAL A 197 16.32 16.01 29.20
N SER A 198 15.53 15.72 28.17
CA SER A 198 14.41 14.77 28.27
C SER A 198 14.86 13.38 28.68
N LEU A 199 15.97 12.89 28.10
CA LEU A 199 16.55 11.59 28.44
C LEU A 199 16.86 11.50 29.94
N CYS A 200 17.52 12.52 30.49
CA CYS A 200 17.82 12.60 31.91
C CYS A 200 16.55 12.57 32.76
N VAL A 201 15.51 13.33 32.39
CA VAL A 201 14.23 13.35 33.14
C VAL A 201 13.54 11.99 33.13
N LEU A 202 13.46 11.34 31.97
CA LEU A 202 12.82 10.03 31.84
C LEU A 202 13.55 8.95 32.63
N ARG A 203 14.89 8.95 32.60
CA ARG A 203 15.72 8.04 33.41
C ARG A 203 15.57 8.29 34.90
N ASP A 204 15.55 9.56 35.33
CA ASP A 204 15.31 9.93 36.74
C ASP A 204 13.94 9.48 37.26
N LEU A 205 12.99 9.24 36.34
CA LEU A 205 11.64 8.80 36.65
C LEU A 205 11.43 7.28 36.50
N ASP A 206 12.46 6.55 36.09
CA ASP A 206 12.44 5.12 35.78
C ASP A 206 11.37 4.77 34.74
N ILE A 207 11.30 5.59 33.67
CA ILE A 207 10.39 5.38 32.54
C ILE A 207 11.14 4.67 31.42
N ASP A 208 10.60 3.55 30.96
CA ASP A 208 11.13 2.83 29.80
C ASP A 208 11.05 3.67 28.53
N ILE A 209 12.17 3.75 27.82
CA ILE A 209 12.30 4.47 26.56
C ILE A 209 12.33 3.43 25.44
N ASP A 210 11.40 3.54 24.51
CA ASP A 210 11.32 2.61 23.39
C ASP A 210 12.14 3.07 22.18
N ILE A 211 12.32 4.38 22.03
CA ILE A 211 12.88 5.00 20.82
C ILE A 211 13.89 6.09 21.22
N GLU A 212 15.18 5.77 21.11
CA GLU A 212 16.30 6.70 21.35
C GLU A 212 16.97 7.18 20.05
N PHE A 213 16.82 6.44 18.95
CA PHE A 213 17.46 6.72 17.67
C PHE A 213 16.44 6.93 16.56
N ALA A 214 16.69 7.89 15.68
CA ALA A 214 15.75 8.37 14.67
C ALA A 214 14.33 8.63 15.25
N PRO A 215 14.22 9.39 16.36
CA PRO A 215 12.99 9.45 17.15
C PRO A 215 11.85 10.11 16.38
N VAL A 216 12.14 11.02 15.46
CA VAL A 216 11.14 11.68 14.61
C VAL A 216 10.51 10.66 13.66
N GLU A 217 11.32 9.93 12.91
CA GLU A 217 10.88 8.94 11.93
C GLU A 217 10.19 7.75 12.61
N ALA A 218 10.78 7.24 13.68
CA ALA A 218 10.25 6.10 14.41
C ALA A 218 8.93 6.42 15.14
N ALA A 219 8.80 7.61 15.74
CA ALA A 219 7.53 8.05 16.32
C ALA A 219 6.43 8.14 15.26
N LEU A 220 6.74 8.72 14.10
CA LEU A 220 5.79 8.81 12.99
C LEU A 220 5.35 7.43 12.50
N ASP A 221 6.29 6.50 12.33
CA ASP A 221 5.96 5.15 11.86
C ASP A 221 5.09 4.39 12.88
N ALA A 222 5.41 4.49 14.17
CA ALA A 222 4.60 3.91 15.25
C ALA A 222 3.16 4.45 15.23
N VAL A 223 3.00 5.78 15.13
CA VAL A 223 1.69 6.43 15.01
C VAL A 223 0.94 5.96 13.76
N ARG A 224 1.62 5.84 12.61
CA ARG A 224 1.02 5.35 11.37
C ARG A 224 0.50 3.93 11.48
N ARG A 225 1.13 3.10 12.33
CA ARG A 225 0.72 1.72 12.63
C ARG A 225 -0.34 1.62 13.72
N GLY A 226 -0.84 2.74 14.25
CA GLY A 226 -1.90 2.77 15.26
C GLY A 226 -1.41 2.83 16.70
N ILE A 227 -0.12 3.09 16.93
CA ILE A 227 0.47 3.16 18.27
C ILE A 227 0.56 4.61 18.74
N SER A 228 -0.02 4.91 19.89
CA SER A 228 0.12 6.24 20.48
C SER A 228 1.52 6.44 21.06
N VAL A 229 2.14 7.58 20.71
CA VAL A 229 3.53 7.90 21.05
C VAL A 229 3.57 9.20 21.86
N CYS A 230 4.34 9.19 22.94
CA CYS A 230 4.79 10.41 23.62
C CYS A 230 6.22 10.70 23.15
N PHE A 231 6.42 11.81 22.46
CA PHE A 231 7.71 12.26 21.97
C PHE A 231 8.23 13.37 22.87
N PHE A 232 9.41 13.18 23.44
CA PHE A 232 10.08 14.17 24.29
C PHE A 232 11.26 14.78 23.55
N GLY A 233 11.29 16.10 23.46
CA GLY A 233 12.31 16.84 22.72
C GLY A 233 12.46 18.27 23.21
N ASN A 234 13.52 18.93 22.78
CA ASN A 234 13.55 20.39 22.79
C ASN A 234 12.61 20.95 21.71
N ARG A 235 12.46 22.28 21.68
CA ARG A 235 11.58 22.95 20.70
C ARG A 235 11.96 22.65 19.26
N GLU A 236 13.26 22.61 18.94
CA GLU A 236 13.74 22.35 17.58
C GLU A 236 13.33 20.94 17.11
N ASP A 237 13.48 19.93 17.96
CA ASP A 237 13.13 18.54 17.63
C ASP A 237 11.61 18.34 17.57
N GLY A 238 10.85 19.04 18.42
CA GLY A 238 9.40 19.14 18.33
C GLY A 238 8.96 19.73 16.98
N ASP A 239 9.55 20.84 16.56
CA ASP A 239 9.23 21.50 15.30
C ASP A 239 9.59 20.62 14.09
N LYS A 240 10.72 19.90 14.12
CA LYS A 240 11.08 18.90 13.10
C LYS A 240 9.99 17.85 12.98
N LEU A 241 9.55 17.23 14.08
CA LEU A 241 8.49 16.22 14.06
C LEU A 241 7.17 16.77 13.51
N LEU A 242 6.76 17.96 13.97
CA LEU A 242 5.52 18.60 13.53
C LEU A 242 5.55 18.94 12.03
N SER A 243 6.71 19.30 11.48
CA SER A 243 6.88 19.53 10.04
C SER A 243 6.57 18.27 9.23
N VAL A 244 7.07 17.11 9.67
CA VAL A 244 6.85 15.82 9.00
C VAL A 244 5.40 15.36 9.16
N VAL A 245 4.82 15.52 10.35
CA VAL A 245 3.40 15.23 10.61
C VAL A 245 2.47 16.09 9.73
N THR A 246 2.79 17.38 9.59
CA THR A 246 2.02 18.31 8.74
C THR A 246 2.10 17.90 7.27
N LYS A 247 3.28 17.51 6.80
CA LYS A 247 3.47 16.99 5.44
C LYS A 247 2.65 15.73 5.22
N PHE A 248 2.68 14.77 6.15
CA PHE A 248 1.89 13.55 6.09
C PHE A 248 0.38 13.86 6.03
N ASN A 249 -0.12 14.73 6.93
CA ASN A 249 -1.52 15.10 7.00
C ASN A 249 -2.05 15.82 5.74
N ARG A 250 -1.18 16.46 4.96
CA ARG A 250 -1.56 17.09 3.67
C ARG A 250 -1.64 16.08 2.52
N GLN A 251 -0.88 14.99 2.59
CA GLN A 251 -0.72 14.03 1.49
C GLN A 251 -1.56 12.76 1.69
N SER A 252 -2.09 12.53 2.89
CA SER A 252 -2.85 11.33 3.23
C SER A 252 -4.34 11.62 3.44
N GLN A 253 -5.18 10.61 3.17
CA GLN A 253 -6.59 10.65 3.56
C GLN A 253 -6.79 10.49 5.08
N TYR A 254 -5.76 10.01 5.78
CA TYR A 254 -5.76 9.89 7.24
C TYR A 254 -5.04 11.06 7.88
N ARG A 255 -5.53 11.48 9.05
CA ARG A 255 -4.96 12.59 9.81
C ARG A 255 -4.44 12.10 11.16
N ILE A 256 -3.17 12.38 11.43
CA ILE A 256 -2.55 12.19 12.75
C ILE A 256 -3.06 13.31 13.65
N GLU A 257 -3.74 12.90 14.73
CA GLU A 257 -4.07 13.78 15.85
C GLU A 257 -2.83 13.96 16.72
N TYR A 258 -2.51 15.21 17.03
CA TYR A 258 -1.41 15.53 17.93
C TYR A 258 -1.76 16.64 18.91
N GLU A 259 -1.11 16.61 20.07
CA GLU A 259 -1.12 17.70 21.04
C GLU A 259 0.31 18.08 21.42
N ILE A 260 0.50 19.34 21.82
CA ILE A 260 1.80 19.87 22.23
C ILE A 260 1.68 20.25 23.70
N VAL A 261 2.63 19.79 24.52
CA VAL A 261 2.67 20.06 25.96
C VAL A 261 4.05 20.55 26.33
N GLU A 262 4.13 21.66 27.04
CA GLU A 262 5.41 22.21 27.52
C GLU A 262 5.69 21.75 28.96
N ILE A 263 6.94 21.37 29.24
CA ILE A 263 7.42 20.94 30.56
C ILE A 263 8.67 21.70 31.01
#